data_AF-A0A4R8R2L1-F1
#
_entry.id   AF-A0A4R8R2L1-F1
#
_cell.length_a   1.000
_cell.length_b   1.000
_cell.length_c   1.000
_cell.angle_alpha   90.00
_cell.angle_beta   90.00
_cell.angle_gamma   90.00
#
_symmetry.space_group_name_H-M   'P 1'
#
loop_
_entity.id
_entity.type
_entity.pdbx_description
1 polymer ?
#
loop_
_entity_poly.entity_id
_entity_poly.type
_entity_poly.pdbx_seq_one_letter_code
_entity_poly.pdbx_strand_id
1 'polypeptide(L)' 'MGRQVVDFDETVWETSRYEAGVAGNLAKFSQNSELRDYLCDTGERVLAEASPVGRVWGIGMTADDPRVGDPTR' A
#
# COMPACT_ATOMS: atom_id res chain seq x y z
N MET A 1 15.94 -8.31 -5.45
CA MET A 1 14.97 -9.09 -6.22
C MET A 1 14.08 -8.20 -7.09
N GLY A 2 13.17 -7.37 -6.57
CA GLY A 2 12.30 -6.52 -7.43
C GLY A 2 13.02 -5.49 -8.31
N ARG A 3 14.12 -4.88 -7.83
CA ARG A 3 14.91 -3.88 -8.61
C ARG A 3 15.90 -4.48 -9.62
N GLN A 4 15.89 -5.80 -9.79
CA GLN A 4 16.83 -6.53 -10.65
C GLN A 4 16.11 -7.17 -11.86
N VAL A 5 14.85 -6.81 -12.09
CA VAL A 5 14.09 -7.29 -13.25
C VAL A 5 14.72 -6.72 -14.52
N VAL A 6 15.18 -7.61 -15.40
CA VAL A 6 15.69 -7.28 -16.73
C VAL A 6 14.50 -7.06 -17.66
N ASP A 7 14.60 -6.11 -18.59
CA ASP A 7 13.53 -5.70 -19.50
C ASP A 7 12.23 -5.30 -18.80
N PHE A 8 12.36 -4.63 -17.65
CA PHE A 8 11.23 -4.09 -16.91
C PHE A 8 10.54 -2.99 -17.71
N ASP A 9 9.26 -3.19 -18.01
CA ASP A 9 8.40 -2.21 -18.65
C ASP A 9 7.56 -1.48 -17.59
N GLU A 10 7.91 -0.22 -17.33
CA GLU A 10 7.20 0.64 -16.38
C GLU A 10 5.74 0.85 -16.81
N THR A 11 5.44 0.93 -18.11
CA THR A 11 4.07 1.16 -18.60
C THR A 11 3.16 -0.03 -18.30
N VAL A 12 3.67 -1.24 -18.54
CA VAL A 12 2.96 -2.47 -18.18
C VAL A 12 2.80 -2.57 -16.66
N TRP A 13 3.83 -2.21 -15.92
CA TRP A 13 3.77 -2.20 -14.46
C TRP A 13 2.75 -1.21 -13.91
N GLU A 14 2.75 0.04 -14.38
CA GLU A 14 1.83 1.08 -13.92
C GLU A 14 0.37 0.69 -14.14
N THR A 15 0.06 0.05 -15.27
CA THR A 15 -1.30 -0.40 -15.59
C THR A 15 -1.75 -1.64 -14.79
N SER A 16 -0.81 -2.48 -14.32
CA SER A 16 -1.12 -3.77 -13.68
C SER A 16 -0.93 -3.78 -12.15
N ARG A 17 -0.09 -2.89 -11.61
CA ARG A 17 0.34 -2.93 -10.20
C ARG A 17 -0.80 -2.83 -9.20
N TYR A 18 -1.82 -2.04 -9.53
CA TYR A 18 -2.98 -1.83 -8.65
C TYR A 18 -3.74 -3.14 -8.43
N GLU A 19 -4.13 -3.82 -9.52
CA GLU A 19 -4.85 -5.09 -9.44
C GLU A 19 -4.02 -6.17 -8.74
N ALA A 20 -2.73 -6.24 -9.05
CA ALA A 20 -1.81 -7.14 -8.36
C ALA A 20 -1.72 -6.84 -6.85
N GLY A 21 -1.69 -5.56 -6.47
CA GLY A 21 -1.71 -5.12 -5.08
C GLY A 21 -2.99 -5.50 -4.35
N VAL A 22 -4.15 -5.34 -5.00
CA VAL A 22 -5.45 -5.77 -4.45
C VAL A 22 -5.48 -7.30 -4.26
N ALA A 23 -5.07 -8.06 -5.28
CA ALA A 23 -5.04 -9.52 -5.22
C ALA A 23 -4.11 -10.02 -4.10
N GLY A 24 -2.92 -9.39 -3.94
CA GLY A 24 -1.98 -9.72 -2.89
C GLY A 24 -2.53 -9.42 -1.48
N ASN A 25 -3.18 -8.27 -1.29
CA ASN A 25 -3.81 -7.94 -0.01
C ASN A 25 -4.97 -8.90 0.29
N LEU A 26 -5.84 -9.18 -0.68
CA LEU A 26 -6.94 -10.12 -0.50
C LEU A 26 -6.42 -11.51 -0.12
N ALA A 27 -5.39 -12.02 -0.81
CA ALA A 27 -4.77 -13.29 -0.46
C ALA A 27 -4.19 -13.28 0.96
N LYS A 28 -3.43 -12.25 1.32
CA LYS A 28 -2.82 -12.10 2.66
C LYS A 28 -3.86 -12.15 3.78
N PHE A 29 -4.90 -11.34 3.67
CA PHE A 29 -5.92 -11.22 4.72
C PHE A 29 -6.95 -12.35 4.67
N SER A 30 -7.20 -12.99 3.52
CA SER A 30 -8.06 -14.19 3.49
C SER A 30 -7.36 -15.44 4.04
N GLN A 31 -6.05 -15.55 3.87
CA GLN A 31 -5.26 -16.68 4.36
C GLN A 31 -5.07 -16.67 5.88
N ASN A 32 -5.10 -15.50 6.53
CA ASN A 32 -4.84 -15.36 7.96
C ASN A 32 -5.98 -14.60 8.66
N SER A 33 -6.76 -15.32 9.47
CA SER A 33 -7.92 -14.76 10.18
C SER A 33 -7.56 -13.67 11.18
N GLU A 34 -6.44 -13.79 11.90
CA GLU A 34 -6.02 -12.77 12.88
C GLU A 34 -5.69 -11.44 12.20
N LEU A 35 -4.99 -11.50 11.05
CA LEU A 35 -4.69 -10.30 10.27
C LEU A 35 -5.96 -9.69 9.67
N ARG A 36 -6.90 -10.52 9.22
CA ARG A 36 -8.19 -10.05 8.71
C ARG A 36 -8.96 -9.29 9.77
N ASP A 37 -9.08 -9.87 10.95
CA ASP A 37 -9.85 -9.30 12.04
C ASP A 37 -9.18 -7.99 12.51
N TYR A 38 -7.84 -7.96 12.60
CA TYR A 38 -7.08 -6.72 12.85
C TYR A 38 -7.38 -5.62 11.81
N LEU A 39 -7.47 -5.96 10.53
CA LEU A 39 -7.82 -5.01 9.48
C LEU A 39 -9.27 -4.52 9.61
N CYS A 40 -10.22 -5.43 9.87
CA CYS A 40 -11.63 -5.08 10.06
C CYS A 40 -11.87 -4.20 11.29
N ASP A 41 -11.11 -4.39 12.37
CA ASP A 41 -11.18 -3.58 13.59
C ASP A 41 -10.80 -2.11 13.37
N THR A 42 -10.15 -1.79 12.24
CA THR A 42 -9.88 -0.39 11.85
C THR A 42 -11.15 0.38 11.47
N GLY A 43 -12.27 -0.31 11.19
CA GLY A 43 -13.57 0.28 10.87
C GLY A 43 -13.54 1.11 9.59
N GLU A 44 -14.12 2.31 9.64
CA GLU A 44 -14.22 3.22 8.48
C GLU A 44 -13.02 4.16 8.34
N ARG A 45 -11.94 3.93 9.09
CA ARG A 45 -10.75 4.79 9.04
C ARG A 45 -10.03 4.63 7.71
N VAL A 46 -9.55 5.74 7.16
CA VAL A 46 -8.61 5.72 6.04
C VAL A 46 -7.24 5.30 6.56
N LEU A 47 -6.67 4.24 6.00
CA LEU A 47 -5.33 3.76 6.34
C LEU A 47 -4.33 4.26 5.30
N ALA A 48 -3.20 4.77 5.76
CA ALA A 48 -2.14 5.29 4.91
C ALA A 48 -0.77 4.73 5.33
N GLU A 49 0.05 4.37 4.35
CA GLU A 49 1.44 3.97 4.57
C GLU A 49 2.33 5.21 4.64
N ALA A 50 2.72 5.60 5.85
CA ALA A 50 3.48 6.81 6.13
C ALA A 50 4.99 6.59 5.89
N SER A 51 5.38 6.49 4.62
CA SER A 51 6.79 6.44 4.20
C SER A 51 7.17 7.63 3.32
N PRO A 52 8.25 8.37 3.66
CA PRO A 52 8.72 9.51 2.87
C PRO A 52 9.30 9.10 1.51
N VAL A 53 9.68 7.83 1.35
CA VAL A 53 10.26 7.28 0.12
C VAL A 53 9.27 6.41 -0.66
N GLY A 54 8.13 6.08 -0.06
CA GLY A 54 7.05 5.33 -0.70
C GLY A 54 6.11 6.28 -1.44
N ARG A 55 6.34 6.50 -2.74
CA ARG A 55 5.41 7.29 -3.58
C ARG A 55 4.50 6.47 -4.48
N VAL A 56 4.77 5.16 -4.60
CA VAL A 56 3.92 4.24 -5.36
C VAL A 56 2.79 3.69 -4.48
N TRP A 57 3.10 3.38 -3.21
CA TRP A 57 2.17 2.75 -2.26
C TRP A 57 1.98 3.55 -0.97
N GLY A 58 2.80 4.56 -0.73
CA GLY A 58 2.78 5.41 0.46
C GLY A 58 2.37 6.83 0.15
N ILE A 59 2.11 7.59 1.22
CA ILE A 59 1.71 8.99 1.14
C ILE A 59 2.89 9.96 1.04
N GLY A 60 4.13 9.47 0.97
CA GLY A 60 5.31 10.33 0.81
C GLY A 60 5.64 11.20 2.03
N MET A 61 5.03 10.92 3.19
CA MET A 61 5.26 11.62 4.46
C MET A 61 5.63 10.61 5.56
N THR A 62 6.38 11.07 6.55
CA THR A 62 6.64 10.28 7.77
C THR A 62 5.45 10.35 8.72
N ALA A 63 5.32 9.36 9.61
CA ALA A 63 4.22 9.29 10.58
C ALA A 63 4.22 10.43 11.61
N ASP A 64 5.36 11.11 11.79
CA ASP A 64 5.54 12.25 12.69
C ASP A 64 5.38 13.61 11.98
N ASP A 65 5.15 13.64 10.66
CA ASP A 65 4.81 14.89 9.98
C ASP A 65 3.47 15.43 10.53
N PRO A 66 3.40 16.68 11.02
CA PRO A 66 2.17 17.25 11.56
C PRO A 66 0.98 17.24 10.59
N ARG A 67 1.24 17.09 9.28
CA ARG A 67 0.23 17.07 8.22
C ARG A 67 -0.21 15.67 7.82
N VAL A 68 0.37 14.62 8.39
CA VAL A 68 0.13 13.22 7.98
C VAL A 68 -1.34 12.79 8.06
N GLY A 69 -2.12 13.43 8.93
CA GLY A 69 -3.55 13.18 9.11
C GLY A 69 -4.47 14.01 8.22
N ASP A 70 -3.95 14.89 7.35
CA ASP A 70 -4.73 15.73 6.45
C ASP A 70 -4.81 15.07 5.04
N PRO A 71 -5.96 14.52 4.64
CA PRO A 71 -6.12 13.86 3.34
C PRO A 71 -6.13 14.83 2.15
N THR A 72 -6.08 16.15 2.37
CA THR A 72 -6.04 17.16 1.31
C THR A 72 -4.62 17.61 0.93
N ARG A 73 -3.60 17.01 1.55
CA ARG A 73 -2.19 17.38 1.40
C ARG A 73 -1.37 16.40 0.57
#